data_AF-A0ABC8S809-F1
#
_entry.id   AF-A0ABC8S809-F1
#
_cell.length_a   1.000
_cell.length_b   1.000
_cell.length_c   1.000
_cell.angle_alpha   90.00
_cell.angle_beta   90.00
_cell.angle_gamma   90.00
#
_symmetry.space_group_name_H-M   'P 1'
#
loop_
_entity.id
_entity.type
_entity.pdbx_description
1 polymer ?
#
loop_
_entity_poly.entity_id
_entity_poly.type
_entity_poly.pdbx_seq_one_letter_code
_entity_poly.pdbx_strand_id
1 'polypeptide(L)'
;MMISSDHLSLLISWLSTCSDVRGALEEYGSFVAVYDKVSSELNNRVLGVVKELFDLHTEIKAQNICEKLYIGYVGELPNIQIHESLGIENATTLEGVQSFTNLMWPSGNYKFWYHINL
;
A
#
# COMPACT_ATOMS: atom_id res chain seq x y z
N MET A 1 -33.93 25.95 5.62
CA MET A 1 -32.55 25.62 5.23
C MET A 1 -32.63 24.73 4.00
N MET A 2 -32.40 25.27 2.79
CA MET A 2 -32.40 24.46 1.57
C MET A 2 -31.02 23.83 1.40
N ILE A 3 -30.98 22.50 1.26
CA ILE A 3 -29.76 21.80 0.85
C ILE A 3 -29.51 22.18 -0.62
N SER A 4 -28.30 22.64 -0.96
CA SER A 4 -28.00 23.05 -2.34
C SER A 4 -28.07 21.86 -3.30
N SER A 5 -28.37 22.14 -4.58
CA SER A 5 -28.43 21.14 -5.65
C SER A 5 -27.16 20.29 -5.74
N ASP A 6 -26.00 20.89 -5.48
CA ASP A 6 -24.70 20.21 -5.52
C ASP A 6 -24.59 19.15 -4.42
N HIS A 7 -25.05 19.46 -3.21
CA HIS A 7 -25.08 18.51 -2.10
C HIS A 7 -26.00 17.32 -2.37
N LEU A 8 -27.14 17.55 -3.02
CA LEU A 8 -28.05 16.49 -3.44
C LEU A 8 -27.41 15.60 -4.52
N SER A 9 -26.71 16.19 -5.49
CA SER A 9 -26.04 15.44 -6.55
C SER A 9 -24.93 14.52 -6.03
N LEU A 10 -24.12 15.00 -5.07
CA LEU A 10 -23.06 14.21 -4.43
C LEU A 10 -23.65 13.07 -3.60
N LEU A 11 -24.74 13.31 -2.87
CA LEU A 11 -25.41 12.28 -2.08
C LEU A 11 -25.99 11.17 -2.96
N ILE A 12 -26.65 11.54 -4.07
CA ILE A 12 -27.20 10.56 -5.02
C ILE A 12 -26.08 9.73 -5.66
N SER A 13 -25.00 10.37 -6.09
CA SER A 13 -23.85 9.67 -6.67
C SER A 13 -23.21 8.69 -5.67
N TRP A 14 -23.01 9.12 -4.41
CA TRP A 14 -22.43 8.25 -3.38
C TRP A 14 -23.31 7.04 -3.07
N LEU A 15 -24.62 7.25 -2.91
CA LEU A 15 -25.56 6.15 -2.64
C LEU A 15 -25.61 5.14 -3.79
N SER A 16 -25.57 5.62 -5.04
CA SER A 16 -25.44 4.75 -6.22
C SER A 16 -24.16 3.94 -6.16
N THR A 17 -23.01 4.58 -5.94
CA THR A 17 -21.71 3.88 -5.84
C THR A 17 -21.71 2.85 -4.71
N CYS A 18 -22.29 3.15 -3.55
CA CYS A 18 -22.42 2.17 -2.46
C CYS A 18 -23.26 0.95 -2.86
N SER A 19 -24.33 1.16 -3.63
CA SER A 19 -25.17 0.09 -4.16
C SER A 19 -24.38 -0.80 -5.13
N ASP A 20 -23.65 -0.19 -6.05
CA ASP A 20 -22.84 -0.91 -7.04
C ASP A 20 -21.71 -1.72 -6.39
N VAL A 21 -20.99 -1.11 -5.44
CA VAL A 21 -19.93 -1.78 -4.67
C VAL A 21 -20.49 -2.95 -3.87
N ARG A 22 -21.65 -2.76 -3.22
CA ARG A 22 -22.30 -3.85 -2.47
C ARG A 22 -22.67 -5.00 -3.41
N GLY A 23 -23.37 -4.71 -4.51
CA GLY A 23 -23.77 -5.72 -5.48
C GLY A 23 -22.57 -6.50 -6.03
N ALA A 24 -21.47 -5.80 -6.36
CA ALA A 24 -20.25 -6.45 -6.84
C ALA A 24 -19.58 -7.34 -5.79
N LEU A 25 -19.56 -6.92 -4.53
CA LEU A 25 -19.06 -7.75 -3.43
C LEU A 25 -19.95 -8.96 -3.14
N GLU A 26 -21.28 -8.80 -3.23
CA GLU A 26 -22.25 -9.89 -3.03
C GLU A 26 -22.19 -10.94 -4.15
N GLU A 27 -22.05 -10.50 -5.40
CA GLU A 27 -22.07 -11.39 -6.57
C GLU A 27 -20.69 -11.97 -6.91
N TYR A 28 -19.63 -11.17 -6.81
CA TYR A 28 -18.28 -11.52 -7.27
C TYR A 28 -17.22 -11.55 -6.17
N GLY A 29 -17.53 -11.08 -4.96
CA GLY A 29 -16.55 -10.97 -3.86
C GLY A 29 -15.48 -9.89 -4.08
N SER A 30 -15.57 -9.09 -5.15
CA SER A 30 -14.58 -8.06 -5.49
C SER A 30 -15.14 -7.02 -6.44
N PHE A 31 -14.45 -5.88 -6.57
CA PHE A 31 -14.76 -4.82 -7.53
C PHE A 31 -13.46 -4.10 -7.94
N VAL A 32 -13.50 -3.36 -9.05
CA VAL A 32 -12.38 -2.53 -9.52
C VAL A 32 -12.65 -1.07 -9.19
N ALA A 33 -11.81 -0.48 -8.34
CA ALA A 33 -11.82 0.96 -8.09
C ALA A 33 -10.90 1.67 -9.10
N VAL A 34 -11.48 2.42 -10.03
CA VAL A 34 -10.72 3.25 -10.98
C VAL A 34 -10.54 4.64 -10.39
N TYR A 35 -9.28 5.06 -10.21
CA TYR A 35 -8.93 6.38 -9.68
C TYR A 35 -7.89 7.05 -10.58
N ASP A 36 -8.33 8.05 -11.35
CA ASP A 36 -7.56 8.73 -12.39
C ASP A 36 -6.69 9.88 -11.86
N LYS A 37 -6.82 10.23 -10.57
CA LYS A 37 -6.06 11.33 -9.95
C LYS A 37 -4.64 10.93 -9.53
N VAL A 38 -4.29 9.65 -9.57
CA VAL A 38 -2.90 9.19 -9.35
C VAL A 38 -2.17 9.22 -10.68
N SER A 39 -1.11 10.04 -10.76
CA SER A 39 -0.32 10.15 -11.99
C SER A 39 0.49 8.87 -12.25
N SER A 40 0.68 8.55 -13.53
CA SER A 40 1.56 7.45 -13.95
C SER A 40 3.01 7.66 -13.47
N GLU A 41 3.45 8.92 -13.39
CA GLU A 41 4.75 9.28 -12.84
C GLU A 41 4.89 8.89 -11.37
N LEU A 42 3.88 9.17 -10.53
CA LEU A 42 3.91 8.77 -9.12
C LEU A 42 3.97 7.25 -9.00
N ASN A 43 3.14 6.52 -9.76
CA ASN A 43 3.18 5.06 -9.79
C ASN A 43 4.56 4.51 -10.17
N ASN A 44 5.21 5.08 -11.20
CA ASN A 44 6.53 4.65 -11.61
C ASN A 44 7.61 4.92 -10.56
N ARG A 45 7.51 6.04 -9.83
CA ARG A 45 8.42 6.36 -8.72
C ARG A 45 8.27 5.37 -7.56
N VAL A 46 7.03 5.05 -7.18
CA VAL A 46 6.71 4.02 -6.16
C VAL A 46 7.27 2.66 -6.58
N LEU A 47 6.94 2.20 -7.80
CA LEU A 47 7.44 0.92 -8.31
C LEU A 47 8.97 0.89 -8.40
N GLY A 48 9.61 2.01 -8.70
CA GLY A 48 11.06 2.14 -8.73
C GLY A 48 11.71 1.90 -7.36
N VAL A 49 11.22 2.58 -6.32
CA VAL A 49 11.77 2.40 -4.95
C VAL A 49 11.44 1.04 -4.36
N VAL A 50 10.31 0.42 -4.76
CA VAL A 50 9.98 -0.95 -4.36
C VAL A 50 10.93 -1.96 -5.01
N LYS A 51 11.34 -1.76 -6.27
CA LYS A 51 12.39 -2.60 -6.87
C LYS A 51 13.71 -2.50 -6.11
N GLU A 52 14.14 -1.29 -5.78
CA GLU A 52 15.34 -1.05 -4.97
C GLU A 52 15.29 -1.75 -3.60
N LEU A 53 14.10 -1.85 -2.98
CA LEU A 53 13.89 -2.61 -1.74
C LEU A 53 14.16 -4.11 -1.94
N PHE A 54 13.62 -4.70 -3.00
CA PHE A 54 13.79 -6.14 -3.25
C PHE A 54 15.20 -6.50 -3.74
N ASP A 55 15.92 -5.55 -4.34
CA ASP A 55 17.34 -5.70 -4.72
C ASP A 55 18.30 -5.72 -3.51
N LEU A 56 17.83 -5.39 -2.30
CA LEU A 56 18.62 -5.53 -1.08
C LEU A 56 18.97 -6.99 -0.79
N HIS A 57 20.09 -7.17 -0.10
CA HIS A 57 20.50 -8.47 0.42
C HIS A 57 19.44 -9.06 1.35
N THR A 58 19.23 -10.38 1.25
CA THR A 58 18.23 -11.10 2.04
C THR A 58 18.45 -10.92 3.54
N GLU A 59 19.70 -10.87 4.00
CA GLU A 59 20.05 -10.68 5.40
C GLU A 59 19.59 -9.32 5.96
N ILE A 60 19.45 -8.31 5.11
CA ILE A 60 18.90 -7.00 5.50
C ILE A 60 17.38 -7.10 5.58
N LYS A 61 16.76 -7.65 4.53
CA LYS A 61 15.29 -7.83 4.46
C LYS A 61 14.77 -8.70 5.61
N ALA A 62 15.50 -9.77 5.96
CA ALA A 62 15.18 -10.69 7.04
C ALA A 62 15.20 -10.06 8.44
N GLN A 63 15.78 -8.86 8.61
CA GLN A 63 15.70 -8.11 9.87
C GLN A 63 14.29 -7.53 10.10
N ASN A 64 13.45 -7.46 9.07
CA ASN A 64 12.05 -7.05 9.19
C ASN A 64 11.22 -8.13 9.89
N ILE A 65 11.34 -8.20 11.21
CA ILE A 65 10.59 -9.12 12.06
C ILE A 65 9.40 -8.37 12.63
N CYS A 66 8.19 -8.90 12.40
CA CYS A 66 6.96 -8.39 13.01
C CYS A 66 6.24 -9.54 13.71
N GLU A 67 5.77 -9.30 14.94
CA GLU A 67 5.00 -10.28 15.71
C GLU A 67 3.64 -10.59 15.06
N LYS A 68 3.11 -9.65 14.26
CA LYS A 68 1.88 -9.86 13.50
C LYS A 68 2.18 -10.77 12.30
N LEU A 69 1.42 -11.85 12.21
CA LEU A 69 1.49 -12.80 11.11
C LEU A 69 1.45 -12.08 9.75
N TYR A 70 2.38 -12.45 8.88
CA TYR A 70 2.50 -11.97 7.49
C TYR A 70 2.83 -10.47 7.30
N ILE A 71 3.25 -9.75 8.35
CA ILE A 71 3.74 -8.37 8.19
C ILE A 71 5.26 -8.30 8.05
N GLY A 72 6.00 -9.22 8.66
CA GLY A 72 7.46 -9.28 8.52
C GLY A 72 7.92 -9.72 7.12
N TYR A 73 9.21 -9.94 6.99
CA TYR A 73 9.81 -10.57 5.83
C TYR A 73 9.30 -12.01 5.63
N VAL A 74 8.98 -12.36 4.38
CA VAL A 74 8.65 -13.71 3.93
C VAL A 74 9.40 -13.94 2.64
N GLY A 75 10.29 -14.93 2.56
CA GLY A 75 11.04 -15.21 1.32
C GLY A 75 11.91 -16.46 1.37
N GLU A 76 12.30 -16.92 2.55
CA GLU A 76 13.13 -18.13 2.74
C GLU A 76 12.33 -19.34 3.28
N LEU A 77 11.04 -19.44 2.94
CA LEU A 77 10.25 -20.59 3.35
C LEU A 77 10.59 -21.79 2.46
N PRO A 78 10.98 -22.97 3.01
CA PRO A 78 11.39 -24.14 2.24
C PRO A 78 10.39 -24.58 1.16
N ASN A 79 9.11 -24.27 1.36
CA ASN A 79 8.01 -24.65 0.48
C ASN A 79 7.49 -23.49 -0.40
N ILE A 80 8.06 -22.28 -0.30
CA ILE A 80 7.61 -21.07 -1.01
C ILE A 80 8.84 -20.32 -1.57
N GLN A 81 9.58 -20.98 -2.48
CA GLN A 81 10.80 -20.41 -3.07
C GLN A 81 10.54 -19.33 -4.14
N ILE A 82 9.30 -19.17 -4.61
CA ILE A 82 8.96 -18.27 -5.74
C ILE A 82 8.37 -16.93 -5.28
N HIS A 83 8.17 -16.73 -3.99
CA HIS A 83 7.48 -15.55 -3.46
C HIS A 83 8.27 -14.92 -2.32
N GLU A 84 8.54 -13.63 -2.48
CA GLU A 84 9.15 -12.77 -1.49
C GLU A 84 8.22 -11.59 -1.18
N SER A 85 8.06 -11.24 0.09
CA SER A 85 7.25 -10.09 0.52
C SER A 85 7.79 -9.45 1.80
N LEU A 86 7.54 -8.15 1.94
CA LEU A 86 7.78 -7.37 3.16
C LEU A 86 6.54 -6.53 3.45
N GLY A 87 6.09 -6.52 4.69
CA GLY A 87 5.12 -5.54 5.19
C GLY A 87 5.82 -4.43 5.96
N ILE A 88 5.17 -3.26 5.96
CA ILE A 88 5.55 -2.11 6.76
C ILE A 88 4.53 -1.98 7.89
N GLU A 89 4.98 -2.17 9.14
CA GLU A 89 4.09 -1.95 10.28
C GLU A 89 3.76 -0.45 10.41
N ASN A 90 2.48 -0.13 10.61
CA ASN A 90 1.99 1.25 10.66
C ASN A 90 2.35 2.06 9.39
N ALA A 91 2.20 1.47 8.21
CA ALA A 91 2.53 2.09 6.92
C ALA A 91 1.83 3.43 6.64
N THR A 92 0.77 3.78 7.39
CA THR A 92 0.06 5.05 7.29
C THR A 92 0.58 6.13 8.24
N THR A 93 1.65 5.86 9.01
CA THR A 93 2.28 6.85 9.90
C THR A 93 3.70 7.15 9.45
N LEU A 94 4.11 8.40 9.69
CA LEU A 94 5.47 8.86 9.38
C LEU A 94 6.52 8.00 10.09
N GLU A 95 6.29 7.72 11.37
CA GLU A 95 7.19 6.95 12.22
C GLU A 95 7.32 5.50 11.75
N GLY A 96 6.22 4.89 11.27
CA GLY A 96 6.21 3.52 10.77
C GLY A 96 7.07 3.38 9.50
N VAL A 97 6.85 4.28 8.53
CA VAL A 97 7.63 4.27 7.28
C VAL A 97 9.10 4.61 7.55
N GLN A 98 9.40 5.56 8.43
CA GLN A 98 10.78 5.90 8.78
C GLN A 98 11.50 4.76 9.50
N SER A 99 10.84 4.10 10.46
CA SER A 99 11.40 2.95 11.18
C SER A 99 11.75 1.81 10.22
N PHE A 100 10.84 1.48 9.31
CA PHE A 100 11.09 0.49 8.26
C PHE A 100 12.24 0.92 7.33
N THR A 101 12.26 2.18 6.90
CA THR A 101 13.31 2.71 6.01
C THR A 101 14.68 2.62 6.68
N ASN A 102 14.80 2.97 7.96
CA ASN A 102 16.05 2.91 8.69
C ASN A 102 16.53 1.47 8.93
N LEU A 103 15.59 0.52 9.02
CA LEU A 103 15.92 -0.90 9.11
C LEU A 103 16.50 -1.44 7.79
N MET A 104 15.88 -1.09 6.66
CA MET A 104 16.35 -1.51 5.33
C MET A 104 17.61 -0.76 4.88
N TRP A 105 17.74 0.50 5.28
CA TRP A 105 18.89 1.35 4.99
C TRP A 105 19.34 2.06 6.27
N PRO A 106 20.32 1.52 7.02
CA PRO A 106 20.80 2.12 8.26
C PRO A 106 21.37 3.55 8.11
N SER A 107 21.83 3.91 6.91
CA SER A 107 22.26 5.28 6.57
C SER A 107 21.10 6.20 6.09
N GLY A 108 19.88 5.68 6.11
CA GLY A 108 18.67 6.34 5.60
C GLY A 108 18.48 6.19 4.08
N ASN A 109 17.22 6.29 3.64
CA ASN A 109 16.85 6.39 2.23
C ASN A 109 15.66 7.34 2.07
N TYR A 110 15.95 8.63 1.90
CA TYR A 110 14.93 9.67 1.75
C TYR A 110 13.99 9.41 0.58
N LYS A 111 14.52 8.90 -0.54
CA LYS A 111 13.75 8.60 -1.74
C LYS A 111 12.69 7.52 -1.47
N PHE A 112 13.07 6.44 -0.80
CA PHE A 112 12.13 5.38 -0.42
C PHE A 112 11.07 5.92 0.55
N TRP A 113 11.48 6.56 1.64
CA TRP A 113 10.58 7.14 2.63
C TRP A 113 9.56 8.10 1.98
N TYR A 114 10.02 9.04 1.16
CA TYR A 114 9.18 10.06 0.54
C TYR A 114 8.18 9.48 -0.47
N HIS A 115 8.57 8.46 -1.25
CA HIS A 115 7.68 7.88 -2.25
C HIS A 115 6.70 6.84 -1.70
N ILE A 116 7.01 6.20 -0.57
CA ILE A 116 6.13 5.21 0.08
C ILE A 116 5.14 5.87 1.06
N ASN A 117 5.53 6.98 1.69
CA ASN A 117 4.64 7.77 2.54
C ASN A 117 3.77 8.70 1.67
N LEU A 118 2.57 8.23 1.29
CA LEU A 118 1.57 9.01 0.55
C LEU A 118 1.04 10.20 1.37
#